data_AF-A8Y2I0-F1
#
_entry.id   AF-A8Y2I0-F1
#
_cell.length_a   1.000
_cell.length_b   1.000
_cell.length_c   1.000
_cell.angle_alpha   90.00
_cell.angle_beta   90.00
_cell.angle_gamma   90.00
#
_symmetry.space_group_name_H-M   'P 1'
#
loop_
_entity.id
_entity.type
_entity.pdbx_description
1 polymer ?
#
loop_
_entity_poly.entity_id
_entity_poly.type
_entity_poly.pdbx_seq_one_letter_code
_entity_poly.pdbx_strand_id
1 'polypeptide(L)'
;MRIILIIRKWRHESGFIAYASVFLYLLFIILFTSSNDSIKIESSFKNVDTTRNGKEVCALPIYDFWHESVKPLLKGHNPMKNCDKTFRKWTELENGEWRIVKEGANCSARSQKKSSRCFEGIGAKKEVVFQEWMKPGKTNCEFIEAVCWENNTEAYGYTHSQIIPRQVLGLWNYRKIYKIPISRTPKPPETKFPSPPNVLVFTIDSLNTGMAKRSLPKFLPYFQSKFSGIEFPFVNKVGENSQPNGFPLWFGKRIEGGRTVAWEELKPDWNETEYCERFLDNETHIFKEFKQHGYARNHQILDDSFVLFVADHGLRFGYGNYFTTEIGSFERHNPYLAISVPKKYRGSETGLLDILKRNSQQLQTHFDTRATLLDILKFQPMFNFTDREHIKIQNEIGDSLIRKQPDEPRTCATLPIPQQYCICQVQKFEIRNKILQRNLGKKLVDHVRYLLAKSNVSQLCEQYDLEEVCHKLIEYDYTKSWNTYKISAKTTFSAHFETLMVYNENDGSVNFGKVVRLDTYGSTADCTKKVKFQALCHCKK
;
A
#
# COMPACT_ATOMS: atom_id res chain seq x y z
N MET A 1 -63.05 45.41 -23.85
CA MET A 1 -64.05 45.36 -22.77
C MET A 1 -63.39 45.88 -21.50
N ARG A 2 -63.81 47.03 -20.96
CA ARG A 2 -63.24 47.63 -19.75
C ARG A 2 -63.63 46.79 -18.54
N ILE A 3 -62.65 46.21 -17.83
CA ILE A 3 -62.86 45.56 -16.54
C ILE A 3 -62.71 46.64 -15.47
N ILE A 4 -63.84 46.96 -14.83
CA ILE A 4 -63.93 47.88 -13.69
C ILE A 4 -63.36 47.16 -12.46
N LEU A 5 -62.31 47.73 -11.87
CA LEU A 5 -61.79 47.31 -10.56
C LEU A 5 -62.74 47.81 -9.46
N ILE A 6 -63.58 46.90 -8.94
CA ILE A 6 -64.32 47.15 -7.71
C ILE A 6 -63.39 46.84 -6.54
N ILE A 7 -62.74 47.87 -5.99
CA ILE A 7 -62.04 47.77 -4.71
C ILE A 7 -63.11 47.73 -3.61
N ARG A 8 -63.47 46.52 -3.19
CA ARG A 8 -64.29 46.32 -1.99
C ARG A 8 -63.39 46.47 -0.77
N LYS A 9 -63.71 47.47 0.06
CA LYS A 9 -63.08 47.77 1.35
C LYS A 9 -63.18 46.52 2.24
N TRP A 10 -62.07 45.80 2.43
CA TRP A 10 -62.01 44.67 3.35
C TRP A 10 -62.15 45.18 4.78
N ARG A 11 -63.22 44.75 5.45
CA ARG A 11 -63.46 44.98 6.87
C ARG A 11 -62.50 44.07 7.63
N HIS A 12 -61.84 44.61 8.66
CA HIS A 12 -61.00 43.88 9.59
C HIS A 12 -61.77 42.71 10.20
N GLU A 13 -61.61 41.51 9.64
CA GLU A 13 -62.02 40.27 10.27
C GLU A 13 -60.77 39.54 10.75
N SER A 14 -60.66 39.39 12.07
CA SER A 14 -59.57 38.75 12.80
C SER A 14 -59.21 37.35 12.27
N GLY A 15 -60.12 36.70 11.54
CA GLY A 15 -59.91 35.41 10.90
C GLY A 15 -58.88 35.43 9.77
N PHE A 16 -58.79 36.49 8.96
CA PHE A 16 -57.91 36.50 7.78
C PHE A 16 -56.42 36.56 8.16
N ILE A 17 -56.09 37.26 9.24
CA ILE A 17 -54.72 37.30 9.80
C ILE A 17 -54.35 35.93 10.36
N ALA A 18 -55.28 35.23 11.02
CA ALA A 18 -55.05 33.88 11.53
C ALA A 18 -54.80 32.88 10.39
N TYR A 19 -55.60 32.92 9.31
CA TYR A 19 -55.37 32.05 8.15
C TYR A 19 -54.08 32.36 7.40
N ALA A 20 -53.72 33.64 7.24
CA ALA A 20 -52.43 34.03 6.65
C ALA A 20 -51.25 33.59 7.53
N SER A 21 -51.39 33.67 8.87
CA SER A 21 -50.35 33.24 9.82
C SER A 21 -50.21 31.72 9.85
N VAL A 22 -51.31 30.97 9.81
CA VAL A 22 -51.29 29.51 9.72
C VAL A 22 -50.77 29.05 8.37
N PHE A 23 -51.12 29.73 7.27
CA PHE A 23 -50.58 29.43 5.95
C PHE A 23 -49.09 29.74 5.88
N LEU A 24 -48.62 30.88 6.40
CA LEU A 24 -47.19 31.20 6.50
C LEU A 24 -46.46 30.24 7.44
N TYR A 25 -47.07 29.82 8.55
CA TYR A 25 -46.51 28.82 9.46
C TYR A 25 -46.48 27.42 8.83
N LEU A 26 -47.47 27.04 8.03
CA LEU A 26 -47.49 25.81 7.25
C LEU A 26 -46.53 25.88 6.07
N LEU A 27 -46.36 27.04 5.42
CA LEU A 27 -45.34 27.24 4.39
C LEU A 27 -43.94 27.23 5.01
N PHE A 28 -43.79 27.79 6.22
CA PHE A 28 -42.56 27.72 7.01
C PHE A 28 -42.30 26.28 7.43
N ILE A 29 -43.30 25.54 7.92
CA ILE A 29 -43.18 24.11 8.20
C ILE A 29 -42.85 23.36 6.90
N ILE A 30 -43.50 23.59 5.76
CA ILE A 30 -43.18 22.87 4.51
C ILE A 30 -41.79 23.24 3.95
N LEU A 31 -41.33 24.48 4.15
CA LEU A 31 -39.98 24.92 3.81
C LEU A 31 -38.91 24.48 4.82
N PHE A 32 -39.27 24.18 6.07
CA PHE A 32 -38.36 23.82 7.17
C PHE A 32 -38.53 22.39 7.72
N THR A 33 -39.55 21.63 7.30
CA THR A 33 -39.65 20.18 7.49
C THR A 33 -38.72 19.56 6.47
N SER A 34 -37.48 19.46 6.90
CA SER A 34 -36.39 18.65 6.36
C SER A 34 -36.73 17.96 5.03
N SER A 35 -36.34 18.59 3.92
CA SER A 35 -35.72 17.76 2.89
C SER A 35 -34.67 16.93 3.62
N ASN A 36 -34.72 15.61 3.49
CA ASN A 36 -33.71 14.77 4.12
C ASN A 36 -32.35 15.20 3.55
N ASP A 37 -31.60 16.01 4.32
CA ASP A 37 -30.39 16.73 3.86
C ASP A 37 -29.22 15.77 3.62
N SER A 38 -29.42 14.50 3.96
CA SER A 38 -28.49 13.41 3.74
C SER A 38 -29.20 12.20 3.10
N ILE A 39 -28.48 11.47 2.26
CA ILE A 39 -28.92 10.20 1.69
C ILE A 39 -27.98 9.11 2.12
N LYS A 40 -28.52 8.07 2.75
CA LYS A 40 -27.77 6.85 3.08
C LYS A 40 -27.21 6.23 1.80
N ILE A 41 -25.90 5.99 1.77
CA ILE A 41 -25.24 5.28 0.67
C ILE A 41 -25.31 3.77 0.96
N GLU A 42 -25.83 3.00 0.01
CA GLU A 42 -25.75 1.55 0.04
C GLU A 42 -24.32 1.08 -0.17
N SER A 43 -23.86 0.17 0.67
CA SER A 43 -22.49 -0.33 0.62
C SER A 43 -22.39 -1.59 -0.23
N SER A 44 -21.32 -1.71 -1.00
CA SER A 44 -20.91 -2.94 -1.68
C SER A 44 -20.32 -4.00 -0.72
N PHE A 45 -20.11 -3.66 0.54
CA PHE A 45 -19.61 -4.58 1.57
C PHE A 45 -20.73 -5.23 2.36
N LYS A 46 -20.52 -6.50 2.73
CA LYS A 46 -21.47 -7.28 3.55
C LYS A 46 -21.57 -6.77 4.98
N ASN A 47 -20.45 -6.30 5.54
CA ASN A 47 -20.37 -5.80 6.90
C ASN A 47 -20.21 -4.27 6.86
N VAL A 48 -21.02 -3.57 7.63
CA VAL A 48 -20.98 -2.11 7.80
C VAL A 48 -21.23 -1.80 9.26
N ASP A 49 -20.35 -1.00 9.88
CA ASP A 49 -20.56 -0.54 11.25
C ASP A 49 -21.66 0.56 11.27
N THR A 50 -22.67 0.33 12.10
CA THR A 50 -23.78 1.26 12.38
C THR A 50 -23.81 1.71 13.84
N THR A 51 -22.89 1.22 14.67
CA THR A 51 -22.82 1.52 16.11
C THR A 51 -22.28 2.92 16.39
N ARG A 52 -21.55 3.51 15.42
CA ARG A 52 -20.83 4.79 15.55
C ARG A 52 -19.79 4.74 16.66
N ASN A 53 -19.11 3.59 16.79
CA ASN A 53 -18.07 3.39 17.77
C ASN A 53 -16.81 2.82 17.11
N GLY A 54 -16.17 3.64 16.26
CA GLY A 54 -14.96 3.24 15.54
C GLY A 54 -13.77 2.88 16.43
N LYS A 55 -13.82 3.16 17.76
CA LYS A 55 -12.81 2.70 18.72
C LYS A 55 -12.93 1.21 19.02
N GLU A 56 -14.16 0.72 19.18
CA GLU A 56 -14.46 -0.66 19.56
C GLU A 56 -14.79 -1.56 18.35
N VAL A 57 -15.28 -0.97 17.25
CA VAL A 57 -15.80 -1.73 16.12
C VAL A 57 -15.01 -1.44 14.86
N CYS A 58 -14.54 -2.50 14.21
CA CYS A 58 -14.08 -2.49 12.83
C CYS A 58 -14.91 -3.49 12.02
N ALA A 59 -15.89 -3.02 11.24
CA ALA A 59 -16.58 -3.90 10.31
C ALA A 59 -15.64 -4.24 9.15
N LEU A 60 -15.10 -5.46 9.15
CA LEU A 60 -14.11 -5.90 8.18
C LEU A 60 -14.70 -5.97 6.76
N PRO A 61 -13.95 -5.54 5.73
CA PRO A 61 -14.45 -5.36 4.37
C PRO A 61 -14.59 -6.69 3.63
N ILE A 62 -15.73 -7.36 3.82
CA ILE A 62 -16.11 -8.57 3.05
C ILE A 62 -16.96 -8.15 1.85
N TYR A 63 -16.56 -8.52 0.64
CA TYR A 63 -17.23 -8.16 -0.62
C TYR A 63 -17.07 -9.24 -1.68
N ASP A 64 -17.79 -9.11 -2.79
CA ASP A 64 -17.60 -9.96 -3.97
C ASP A 64 -16.39 -9.50 -4.78
N PHE A 65 -15.36 -10.35 -4.89
CA PHE A 65 -14.16 -10.04 -5.68
C PHE A 65 -14.45 -9.87 -7.18
N TRP A 66 -15.61 -10.34 -7.66
CA TRP A 66 -16.09 -10.24 -9.05
C TRP A 66 -17.24 -9.26 -9.23
N HIS A 67 -17.44 -8.35 -8.27
CA HIS A 67 -18.48 -7.33 -8.29
C HIS A 67 -18.54 -6.56 -9.62
N GLU A 68 -19.74 -6.10 -10.00
CA GLU A 68 -19.98 -5.43 -11.30
C GLU A 68 -19.03 -4.26 -11.59
N SER A 69 -18.63 -3.51 -10.56
CA SER A 69 -17.66 -2.41 -10.69
C SER A 69 -16.27 -2.85 -11.18
N VAL A 70 -15.89 -4.11 -10.93
CA VAL A 70 -14.59 -4.68 -11.31
C VAL A 70 -14.62 -5.23 -12.74
N LYS A 71 -15.77 -5.72 -13.21
CA LYS A 71 -15.87 -6.41 -14.52
C LYS A 71 -15.30 -5.61 -15.70
N PRO A 72 -15.47 -4.27 -15.81
CA PRO A 72 -14.87 -3.49 -16.89
C PRO A 72 -13.32 -3.56 -16.95
N LEU A 73 -12.68 -3.89 -15.83
CA LEU A 73 -11.22 -4.04 -15.74
C LEU A 73 -10.73 -5.43 -16.18
N LEU A 74 -11.62 -6.44 -16.18
CA LEU A 74 -11.29 -7.82 -16.50
C LEU A 74 -11.21 -8.03 -18.01
N LYS A 75 -10.23 -7.39 -18.65
CA LYS A 75 -9.92 -7.63 -20.06
C LYS A 75 -9.12 -8.92 -20.16
N GLY A 76 -9.64 -9.91 -20.88
CA GLY A 76 -8.95 -11.15 -21.18
C GLY A 76 -7.73 -10.91 -22.06
N HIS A 77 -6.62 -10.48 -21.46
CA HIS A 77 -5.34 -10.39 -22.14
C HIS A 77 -4.56 -11.67 -21.86
N ASN A 78 -4.30 -12.45 -22.91
CA ASN A 78 -3.37 -13.57 -22.83
C ASN A 78 -2.00 -13.10 -23.33
N PRO A 79 -1.07 -12.72 -22.43
CA PRO A 79 0.27 -12.28 -22.85
C PRO A 79 1.04 -13.42 -23.54
N MET A 80 0.62 -14.67 -23.35
CA MET A 80 1.22 -15.84 -23.97
C MET A 80 0.58 -16.22 -25.32
N LYS A 81 -0.40 -15.47 -25.84
CA LYS A 81 -1.12 -15.83 -27.08
C LYS A 81 -0.16 -16.00 -28.26
N ASN A 82 0.84 -15.12 -28.34
CA ASN A 82 1.82 -15.09 -29.43
C ASN A 82 3.17 -15.69 -29.00
N CYS A 83 3.26 -16.33 -27.82
CA CYS A 83 4.47 -17.01 -27.40
C CYS A 83 4.61 -18.34 -28.15
N ASP A 84 5.82 -18.62 -28.64
CA ASP A 84 6.15 -19.92 -29.21
C ASP A 84 6.13 -21.00 -28.10
N LYS A 85 5.14 -21.90 -28.17
CA LYS A 85 4.98 -23.02 -27.22
C LYS A 85 5.95 -24.17 -27.50
N THR A 86 6.55 -24.20 -28.69
CA THR A 86 7.52 -25.22 -29.10
C THR A 86 8.94 -24.86 -28.70
N PHE A 87 9.18 -23.59 -28.36
CA PHE A 87 10.48 -23.12 -27.90
C PHE A 87 11.05 -24.01 -26.79
N ARG A 88 12.31 -24.39 -26.96
CA ARG A 88 13.13 -25.06 -25.97
C ARG A 88 14.39 -24.23 -25.78
N LYS A 89 14.83 -24.06 -24.53
CA LYS A 89 16.04 -23.30 -24.21
C LYS A 89 17.26 -23.98 -24.86
N TRP A 90 18.16 -23.21 -25.46
CA TRP A 90 19.41 -23.74 -26.03
C TRP A 90 20.52 -23.84 -25.00
N THR A 91 20.37 -23.14 -23.88
CA THR A 91 21.31 -23.10 -22.79
C THR A 91 20.61 -23.34 -21.47
N GLU A 92 21.36 -23.74 -20.47
CA GLU A 92 20.89 -24.05 -19.13
C GLU A 92 21.90 -23.58 -18.09
N LEU A 93 21.40 -23.18 -16.92
CA LEU A 93 22.18 -22.90 -15.72
C LEU A 93 21.60 -23.72 -14.58
N GLU A 94 22.40 -24.63 -14.05
CA GLU A 94 21.99 -25.51 -12.97
C GLU A 94 23.18 -25.75 -12.04
N ASN A 95 22.97 -25.63 -10.73
CA ASN A 95 23.97 -25.91 -9.69
C ASN A 95 25.33 -25.22 -9.91
N GLY A 96 25.32 -23.95 -10.32
CA GLY A 96 26.56 -23.20 -10.56
C GLY A 96 27.28 -23.59 -11.84
N GLU A 97 26.64 -24.31 -12.76
CA GLU A 97 27.23 -24.68 -14.05
C GLU A 97 26.29 -24.31 -15.18
N TRP A 98 26.83 -23.59 -16.18
CA TRP A 98 26.08 -23.21 -17.36
C TRP A 98 26.57 -23.98 -18.58
N ARG A 99 25.63 -24.47 -19.40
CA ARG A 99 25.89 -25.37 -20.52
C ARG A 99 25.00 -25.06 -21.72
N ILE A 100 25.44 -25.53 -22.88
CA ILE A 100 24.66 -25.54 -24.13
C ILE A 100 23.97 -26.90 -24.20
N VAL A 101 22.65 -26.90 -24.32
CA VAL A 101 21.82 -28.12 -24.34
C VAL A 101 21.19 -28.39 -25.70
N LYS A 102 21.22 -27.41 -26.62
CA LYS A 102 20.79 -27.64 -28.02
C LYS A 102 21.94 -28.22 -28.83
N GLU A 103 21.73 -29.42 -29.35
CA GLU A 103 22.66 -30.07 -30.28
C GLU A 103 22.87 -29.21 -31.54
N GLY A 104 24.12 -29.09 -31.99
CA GLY A 104 24.47 -28.27 -33.16
C GLY A 104 24.41 -26.76 -32.96
N ALA A 105 23.98 -26.25 -31.79
CA ALA A 105 23.96 -24.81 -31.53
C ALA A 105 25.38 -24.24 -31.40
N ASN A 106 25.74 -23.32 -32.30
CA ASN A 106 27.02 -22.62 -32.23
C ASN A 106 26.92 -21.40 -31.30
N CYS A 107 27.04 -21.63 -30.00
CA CYS A 107 27.13 -20.55 -29.03
C CYS A 107 28.59 -20.09 -28.90
N SER A 108 29.08 -19.39 -29.93
CA SER A 108 30.40 -18.74 -29.93
C SER A 108 30.23 -17.26 -30.29
N ALA A 109 30.40 -16.33 -29.35
CA ALA A 109 30.52 -14.92 -29.70
C ALA A 109 31.81 -14.73 -30.50
N ARG A 110 31.65 -14.15 -31.69
CA ARG A 110 32.70 -13.57 -32.57
C ARG A 110 34.10 -14.16 -32.31
N SER A 111 34.38 -15.28 -32.98
CA SER A 111 35.67 -15.97 -33.06
C SER A 111 36.30 -16.52 -31.75
N GLN A 112 35.74 -16.27 -30.55
CA GLN A 112 36.39 -16.62 -29.27
C GLN A 112 35.76 -17.79 -28.46
N LYS A 113 34.77 -18.53 -29.00
CA LYS A 113 34.06 -19.64 -28.28
C LYS A 113 33.48 -19.24 -26.91
N LYS A 114 33.22 -17.96 -26.65
CA LYS A 114 32.63 -17.44 -25.40
C LYS A 114 31.21 -16.97 -25.70
N SER A 115 30.22 -17.25 -24.87
CA SER A 115 28.82 -17.03 -25.24
C SER A 115 27.90 -16.76 -24.07
N SER A 116 28.44 -16.66 -22.86
CA SER A 116 27.69 -16.08 -21.76
C SER A 116 28.47 -15.00 -21.05
N ARG A 117 27.80 -14.13 -20.31
CA ARG A 117 28.45 -13.18 -19.40
C ARG A 117 27.61 -12.98 -18.16
N CYS A 118 28.29 -12.75 -17.06
CA CYS A 118 27.64 -12.41 -15.83
C CYS A 118 27.21 -10.96 -15.87
N PHE A 119 26.09 -10.66 -15.24
CA PHE A 119 25.71 -9.28 -15.02
C PHE A 119 25.14 -9.09 -13.63
N GLU A 120 25.34 -7.90 -13.09
CA GLU A 120 24.83 -7.52 -11.78
C GLU A 120 24.31 -6.09 -11.82
N GLY A 121 23.24 -5.84 -11.06
CA GLY A 121 22.75 -4.47 -10.84
C GLY A 121 23.57 -3.78 -9.74
N ILE A 122 23.93 -2.52 -9.94
CA ILE A 122 24.58 -1.72 -8.88
C ILE A 122 23.49 -1.09 -8.00
N GLY A 123 23.10 -1.78 -6.93
CA GLY A 123 22.12 -1.25 -5.97
C GLY A 123 20.80 -0.86 -6.65
N ALA A 124 20.32 0.36 -6.43
CA ALA A 124 19.13 0.92 -7.08
C ALA A 124 19.44 1.68 -8.40
N LYS A 125 20.67 1.63 -8.91
CA LYS A 125 21.01 2.26 -10.19
C LYS A 125 20.36 1.49 -11.34
N LYS A 126 19.92 2.20 -12.37
CA LYS A 126 19.45 1.60 -13.64
C LYS A 126 20.58 0.97 -14.46
N GLU A 127 21.82 1.09 -14.00
CA GLU A 127 23.02 0.58 -14.67
C GLU A 127 23.25 -0.89 -14.30
N VAL A 128 23.40 -1.71 -15.34
CA VAL A 128 23.80 -3.11 -15.24
C VAL A 128 25.27 -3.19 -15.59
N VAL A 129 26.07 -3.81 -14.71
CA VAL A 129 27.48 -4.08 -14.98
C VAL A 129 27.58 -5.42 -15.64
N PHE A 130 28.05 -5.43 -16.89
CA PHE A 130 28.34 -6.64 -17.62
C PHE A 130 29.80 -7.02 -17.42
N GLN A 131 30.04 -8.28 -17.05
CA GLN A 131 31.37 -8.85 -17.01
C GLN A 131 31.81 -9.31 -18.41
N GLU A 132 33.05 -9.77 -18.52
CA GLU A 132 33.56 -10.35 -19.75
C GLU A 132 32.81 -11.62 -20.16
N TRP A 133 32.75 -11.88 -21.47
CA TRP A 133 32.21 -13.12 -21.99
C TRP A 133 33.04 -14.33 -21.55
N MET A 134 32.36 -15.42 -21.19
CA MET A 134 32.91 -16.69 -20.70
C MET A 134 32.42 -17.89 -21.52
N LYS A 135 33.15 -19.00 -21.38
CA LYS A 135 32.83 -20.31 -22.00
C LYS A 135 31.89 -21.13 -21.11
N PRO A 136 31.18 -22.13 -21.65
CA PRO A 136 30.43 -23.11 -20.86
C PRO A 136 31.25 -23.69 -19.71
N GLY A 137 30.62 -23.91 -18.57
CA GLY A 137 31.25 -24.47 -17.37
C GLY A 137 30.80 -23.80 -16.08
N LYS A 138 31.60 -24.04 -15.03
CA LYS A 138 31.29 -23.53 -13.68
C LYS A 138 31.31 -22.01 -13.60
N THR A 139 30.37 -21.48 -12.83
CA THR A 139 30.12 -20.04 -12.69
C THR A 139 29.47 -19.75 -11.34
N ASN A 140 29.95 -18.67 -10.73
CA ASN A 140 29.41 -18.15 -9.47
C ASN A 140 28.50 -16.93 -9.71
N CYS A 141 27.89 -16.84 -10.89
CA CYS A 141 27.06 -15.71 -11.27
C CYS A 141 25.59 -16.00 -11.00
N GLU A 142 24.94 -15.10 -10.26
CA GLU A 142 23.50 -15.21 -9.97
C GLU A 142 22.65 -14.86 -11.19
N PHE A 143 23.14 -13.99 -12.08
CA PHE A 143 22.50 -13.68 -13.35
C PHE A 143 23.51 -13.85 -14.48
N ILE A 144 23.09 -14.58 -15.51
CA ILE A 144 23.91 -14.91 -16.67
C ILE A 144 23.09 -14.64 -17.91
N GLU A 145 23.61 -13.82 -18.80
CA GLU A 145 23.11 -13.71 -20.16
C GLU A 145 23.87 -14.72 -21.03
N ALA A 146 23.17 -15.57 -21.77
CA ALA A 146 23.73 -16.52 -22.73
C ALA A 146 23.20 -16.25 -24.14
N VAL A 147 24.10 -16.15 -25.12
CA VAL A 147 23.80 -15.74 -26.49
C VAL A 147 24.47 -16.70 -27.49
N CYS A 148 23.74 -17.13 -28.50
CA CYS A 148 24.25 -17.96 -29.59
C CYS A 148 24.09 -17.25 -30.94
N TRP A 149 25.05 -17.49 -31.84
CA TRP A 149 25.18 -16.75 -33.08
C TRP A 149 25.16 -17.71 -34.28
N GLU A 150 24.37 -17.38 -35.30
CA GLU A 150 24.35 -18.06 -36.59
C GLU A 150 24.60 -17.02 -37.68
N ASN A 151 25.58 -17.25 -38.56
CA ASN A 151 25.95 -16.31 -39.64
C ASN A 151 26.15 -14.86 -39.15
N ASN A 152 26.85 -14.67 -38.01
CA ASN A 152 27.07 -13.38 -37.33
C ASN A 152 25.80 -12.65 -36.86
N THR A 153 24.63 -13.30 -36.87
CA THR A 153 23.38 -12.79 -36.32
C THR A 153 23.06 -13.51 -35.02
N GLU A 154 22.52 -12.79 -34.02
CA GLU A 154 22.05 -13.41 -32.80
C GLU A 154 20.84 -14.31 -33.11
N ALA A 155 21.04 -15.61 -32.97
CA ALA A 155 20.01 -16.62 -33.23
C ALA A 155 19.26 -17.01 -31.94
N TYR A 156 19.85 -16.73 -30.79
CA TYR A 156 19.30 -17.05 -29.47
C TYR A 156 19.92 -16.15 -28.42
N GLY A 157 19.08 -15.60 -27.53
CA GLY A 157 19.50 -14.89 -26.32
C GLY A 157 18.61 -15.34 -25.16
N TYR A 158 19.21 -15.66 -24.01
CA TYR A 158 18.47 -16.06 -22.83
C TYR A 158 19.17 -15.64 -21.55
N THR A 159 18.39 -15.10 -20.62
CA THR A 159 18.85 -14.77 -19.28
C THR A 159 18.54 -15.92 -18.33
N HIS A 160 19.58 -16.48 -17.73
CA HIS A 160 19.47 -17.41 -16.64
C HIS A 160 19.63 -16.68 -15.32
N SER A 161 18.99 -17.22 -14.29
CA SER A 161 19.24 -16.82 -12.92
C SER A 161 19.41 -18.04 -12.04
N GLN A 162 20.24 -17.91 -11.02
CA GLN A 162 20.40 -18.88 -9.96
C GLN A 162 20.65 -18.17 -8.64
N ILE A 163 20.36 -18.87 -7.55
CA ILE A 163 20.55 -18.38 -6.20
C ILE A 163 21.77 -19.10 -5.63
N ILE A 164 22.86 -18.38 -5.38
CA ILE A 164 24.11 -18.99 -4.90
C ILE A 164 24.19 -18.80 -3.39
N PRO A 165 24.26 -19.90 -2.60
CA PRO A 165 24.43 -19.78 -1.16
C PRO A 165 25.71 -19.02 -0.82
N ARG A 166 25.62 -17.95 -0.02
CA ARG A 166 26.78 -17.11 0.33
C ARG A 166 27.94 -17.86 1.00
N GLN A 167 27.69 -19.05 1.59
CA GLN A 167 28.76 -19.91 2.11
C GLN A 167 29.79 -20.31 1.04
N VAL A 168 29.41 -20.31 -0.25
CA VAL A 168 30.27 -20.69 -1.39
C VAL A 168 31.02 -19.48 -1.97
N LEU A 169 30.55 -18.25 -1.76
CA LEU A 169 31.21 -17.00 -2.15
C LEU A 169 32.25 -16.55 -1.12
N GLY A 170 32.97 -17.51 -0.53
CA GLY A 170 34.02 -17.26 0.44
C GLY A 170 35.04 -16.27 -0.12
N LEU A 171 35.01 -15.03 0.39
CA LEU A 171 36.05 -14.00 0.31
C LEU A 171 36.46 -13.50 -1.09
N TRP A 172 36.32 -14.26 -2.17
CA TRP A 172 37.01 -14.04 -3.44
C TRP A 172 36.41 -12.92 -4.30
N ASN A 173 35.08 -12.87 -4.47
CA ASN A 173 34.44 -11.81 -5.27
C ASN A 173 34.35 -10.47 -4.52
N TYR A 174 34.16 -10.49 -3.20
CA TYR A 174 34.17 -9.26 -2.39
C TYR A 174 35.56 -8.59 -2.38
N ARG A 175 36.64 -9.39 -2.35
CA ARG A 175 38.05 -8.94 -2.46
C ARG A 175 38.35 -8.22 -3.77
N LYS A 176 37.83 -8.74 -4.89
CA LYS A 176 38.11 -8.20 -6.24
C LYS A 176 37.39 -6.86 -6.48
N ILE A 177 36.18 -6.71 -5.94
CA ILE A 177 35.36 -5.50 -6.11
C ILE A 177 35.83 -4.35 -5.20
N TYR A 178 36.28 -4.64 -3.97
CA TYR A 178 36.55 -3.60 -2.96
C TYR A 178 38.01 -3.45 -2.50
N LYS A 179 38.98 -4.23 -3.03
CA LYS A 179 40.43 -4.14 -2.72
C LYS A 179 40.77 -4.14 -1.20
N ILE A 180 40.09 -4.96 -0.39
CA ILE A 180 40.28 -4.98 1.07
C ILE A 180 41.31 -6.06 1.50
N PRO A 181 42.31 -5.76 2.36
CA PRO A 181 43.28 -6.74 2.89
C PRO A 181 42.66 -7.85 3.76
N ILE A 182 43.30 -9.02 3.76
CA ILE A 182 42.88 -10.29 4.41
C ILE A 182 42.62 -10.14 5.92
N SER A 183 43.32 -9.24 6.61
CA SER A 183 43.21 -9.05 8.06
C SER A 183 41.97 -8.28 8.53
N ARG A 184 41.12 -7.79 7.62
CA ARG A 184 39.95 -6.94 7.95
C ARG A 184 38.59 -7.51 7.52
N THR A 185 38.52 -8.75 7.03
CA THR A 185 37.24 -9.34 6.58
C THR A 185 36.45 -9.89 7.76
N PRO A 186 35.24 -9.38 8.06
CA PRO A 186 34.42 -9.92 9.13
C PRO A 186 33.97 -11.34 8.74
N LYS A 187 34.29 -12.33 9.60
CA LYS A 187 33.62 -13.64 9.54
C LYS A 187 32.10 -13.40 9.61
N PRO A 188 31.27 -14.16 8.87
CA PRO A 188 29.84 -14.16 9.13
C PRO A 188 29.63 -14.39 10.63
N PRO A 189 28.80 -13.57 11.32
CA PRO A 189 28.53 -13.80 12.72
C PRO A 189 28.04 -15.23 12.90
N GLU A 190 28.61 -15.94 13.88
CA GLU A 190 28.16 -17.29 14.22
C GLU A 190 26.65 -17.25 14.48
N THR A 191 25.92 -18.19 13.87
CA THR A 191 24.49 -18.31 14.08
C THR A 191 24.25 -18.57 15.56
N LYS A 192 23.55 -17.67 16.24
CA LYS A 192 23.23 -17.83 17.68
C LYS A 192 22.36 -19.06 17.99
N PHE A 193 21.82 -19.71 16.96
CA PHE A 193 20.92 -20.84 17.07
C PHE A 193 21.36 -21.99 16.14
N PRO A 194 21.31 -23.26 16.61
CA PRO A 194 21.57 -24.41 15.76
C PRO A 194 20.41 -24.60 14.78
N SER A 195 20.63 -24.30 13.49
CA SER A 195 19.68 -24.51 12.38
C SER A 195 18.38 -23.67 12.41
N PRO A 196 18.48 -22.33 12.33
CA PRO A 196 17.30 -21.48 12.26
C PRO A 196 16.57 -21.64 10.90
N PRO A 197 15.23 -21.55 10.85
CA PRO A 197 14.49 -21.70 9.60
C PRO A 197 14.77 -20.54 8.64
N ASN A 198 14.70 -20.82 7.34
CA ASN A 198 14.86 -19.83 6.29
C ASN A 198 13.65 -18.86 6.25
N VAL A 199 13.84 -17.66 5.72
CA VAL A 199 12.77 -16.67 5.51
C VAL A 199 12.86 -16.12 4.09
N LEU A 200 11.80 -16.30 3.30
CA LEU A 200 11.68 -15.87 1.91
C LEU A 200 10.55 -14.84 1.81
N VAL A 201 10.87 -13.62 1.38
CA VAL A 201 9.89 -12.53 1.24
C VAL A 201 9.80 -12.09 -0.21
N PHE A 202 8.65 -12.33 -0.83
CA PHE A 202 8.30 -11.86 -2.17
C PHE A 202 7.51 -10.57 -2.04
N THR A 203 8.10 -9.45 -2.48
CA THR A 203 7.42 -8.15 -2.47
C THR A 203 6.85 -7.85 -3.86
N ILE A 204 5.55 -7.52 -3.94
CA ILE A 204 4.84 -7.23 -5.20
C ILE A 204 4.27 -5.82 -5.13
N ASP A 205 4.88 -4.89 -5.88
CA ASP A 205 4.34 -3.55 -6.11
C ASP A 205 3.52 -3.54 -7.42
N SER A 206 2.19 -3.34 -7.41
CA SER A 206 1.27 -3.19 -6.27
C SER A 206 0.15 -4.23 -6.36
N LEU A 207 -0.20 -4.88 -5.25
CA LEU A 207 -1.20 -5.95 -5.23
C LEU A 207 -2.12 -5.85 -4.00
N ASN A 208 -3.44 -5.86 -4.21
CA ASN A 208 -4.42 -6.00 -3.13
C ASN A 208 -5.04 -7.41 -3.08
N THR A 209 -5.75 -7.71 -2.00
CA THR A 209 -6.41 -9.01 -1.80
C THR A 209 -7.36 -9.40 -2.94
N GLY A 210 -8.28 -8.52 -3.33
CA GLY A 210 -9.21 -8.79 -4.43
C GLY A 210 -8.50 -9.03 -5.75
N MET A 211 -7.47 -8.23 -6.06
CA MET A 211 -6.62 -8.41 -7.22
C MET A 211 -5.86 -9.72 -7.18
N ALA A 212 -5.32 -10.14 -6.05
CA ALA A 212 -4.67 -11.44 -5.91
C ALA A 212 -5.64 -12.57 -6.24
N LYS A 213 -6.88 -12.51 -5.74
CA LYS A 213 -7.94 -13.49 -6.05
C LYS A 213 -8.25 -13.57 -7.54
N ARG A 214 -8.22 -12.44 -8.23
CA ARG A 214 -8.50 -12.37 -9.68
C ARG A 214 -7.31 -12.75 -10.56
N SER A 215 -6.11 -12.33 -10.19
CA SER A 215 -4.91 -12.41 -11.02
C SER A 215 -4.02 -13.62 -10.74
N LEU A 216 -4.18 -14.27 -9.58
CA LEU A 216 -3.37 -15.43 -9.17
C LEU A 216 -4.20 -16.72 -8.98
N PRO A 217 -5.16 -17.07 -9.87
CA PRO A 217 -6.14 -18.14 -9.62
C PRO A 217 -5.53 -19.55 -9.55
N LYS A 218 -4.33 -19.76 -10.11
CA LYS A 218 -3.60 -21.04 -10.00
C LYS A 218 -2.67 -21.07 -8.80
N PHE A 219 -2.06 -19.93 -8.49
CA PHE A 219 -1.06 -19.83 -7.44
C PHE A 219 -1.71 -19.91 -6.06
N LEU A 220 -2.82 -19.22 -5.80
CA LEU A 220 -3.43 -19.20 -4.47
C LEU A 220 -3.89 -20.58 -3.98
N PRO A 221 -4.63 -21.39 -4.77
CA PRO A 221 -4.99 -22.74 -4.33
C PRO A 221 -3.78 -23.64 -4.14
N TYR A 222 -2.74 -23.49 -4.98
CA TYR A 222 -1.49 -24.23 -4.83
C TYR A 222 -0.75 -23.83 -3.55
N PHE A 223 -0.65 -22.54 -3.25
CA PHE A 223 0.00 -22.03 -2.04
C PHE A 223 -0.75 -22.48 -0.78
N GLN A 224 -2.08 -22.39 -0.77
CA GLN A 224 -2.88 -22.89 0.34
C GLN A 224 -2.72 -24.41 0.54
N SER A 225 -2.87 -25.20 -0.52
CA SER A 225 -2.88 -26.67 -0.42
C SER A 225 -1.50 -27.30 -0.21
N LYS A 226 -0.44 -26.75 -0.82
CA LYS A 226 0.92 -27.32 -0.75
C LYS A 226 1.79 -26.67 0.32
N PHE A 227 1.53 -25.39 0.61
CA PHE A 227 2.32 -24.63 1.57
C PHE A 227 1.57 -24.33 2.87
N SER A 228 0.32 -24.78 3.02
CA SER A 228 -0.55 -24.37 4.14
C SER A 228 -0.57 -22.85 4.29
N GLY A 229 -0.50 -22.14 3.16
CA GLY A 229 -0.44 -20.70 3.10
C GLY A 229 -1.72 -20.06 3.63
N ILE A 230 -1.58 -19.11 4.54
CA ILE A 230 -2.67 -18.35 5.14
C ILE A 230 -2.64 -16.94 4.58
N GLU A 231 -3.76 -16.52 3.99
CA GLU A 231 -3.95 -15.16 3.51
C GLU A 231 -4.45 -14.25 4.63
N PHE A 232 -3.97 -13.01 4.65
CA PHE A 232 -4.38 -11.95 5.55
C PHE A 232 -5.17 -10.91 4.75
N PRO A 233 -6.49 -11.10 4.55
CA PRO A 233 -7.29 -10.23 3.68
C PRO A 233 -7.47 -8.81 4.23
N PHE A 234 -7.17 -8.57 5.50
CA PHE A 234 -7.47 -7.32 6.21
C PHE A 234 -6.21 -6.57 6.65
N VAL A 235 -5.15 -6.57 5.83
CA VAL A 235 -4.01 -5.67 6.04
C VAL A 235 -4.37 -4.27 5.54
N ASN A 236 -4.06 -3.25 6.34
CA ASN A 236 -4.26 -1.84 6.04
C ASN A 236 -2.92 -1.17 5.74
N LYS A 237 -2.86 -0.36 4.68
CA LYS A 237 -1.70 0.52 4.42
C LYS A 237 -1.61 1.61 5.49
N VAL A 238 -0.41 2.12 5.79
CA VAL A 238 -0.21 3.18 6.80
C VAL A 238 0.35 4.48 6.20
N GLY A 239 0.53 4.54 4.89
CA GLY A 239 0.93 5.74 4.14
C GLY A 239 0.53 5.68 2.67
N GLU A 240 0.70 6.76 1.90
CA GLU A 240 0.05 6.90 0.58
C GLU A 240 0.58 5.95 -0.51
N ASN A 241 1.91 5.80 -0.56
CA ASN A 241 2.69 5.22 -1.68
C ASN A 241 3.59 4.07 -1.20
N SER A 242 4.48 3.60 -2.06
CA SER A 242 5.44 2.53 -1.74
C SER A 242 6.34 2.86 -0.56
N GLN A 243 7.00 4.02 -0.59
CA GLN A 243 7.98 4.38 0.44
C GLN A 243 7.36 4.48 1.85
N PRO A 244 6.24 5.19 2.07
CA PRO A 244 5.60 5.26 3.40
C PRO A 244 5.07 3.93 3.95
N ASN A 245 4.89 2.90 3.12
CA ASN A 245 4.49 1.56 3.55
C ASN A 245 5.68 0.60 3.69
N GLY A 246 6.73 0.79 2.88
CA GLY A 246 7.98 0.04 2.99
C GLY A 246 8.77 0.37 4.25
N PHE A 247 8.79 1.62 4.70
CA PHE A 247 9.51 2.00 5.93
C PHE A 247 8.98 1.31 7.21
N PRO A 248 7.66 1.25 7.44
CA PRO A 248 7.06 0.45 8.50
C PRO A 248 7.51 -1.02 8.47
N LEU A 249 7.53 -1.63 7.29
CA LEU A 249 7.90 -3.04 7.11
C LEU A 249 9.41 -3.27 7.32
N TRP A 250 10.26 -2.45 6.69
CA TRP A 250 11.70 -2.71 6.60
C TRP A 250 12.52 -2.05 7.71
N PHE A 251 12.06 -0.92 8.24
CA PHE A 251 12.76 -0.12 9.25
C PHE A 251 11.98 0.00 10.57
N GLY A 252 10.68 -0.32 10.59
CA GLY A 252 9.84 -0.12 11.77
C GLY A 252 9.55 1.35 12.07
N LYS A 253 9.66 2.19 11.05
CA LYS A 253 9.51 3.64 11.15
C LYS A 253 8.35 4.13 10.31
N ARG A 254 7.59 5.07 10.85
CA ARG A 254 6.62 5.88 10.12
C ARG A 254 7.33 7.11 9.55
N ILE A 255 7.17 7.35 8.26
CA ILE A 255 7.69 8.57 7.60
C ILE A 255 6.59 9.51 7.11
N GLU A 256 5.33 9.09 7.24
CA GLU A 256 4.15 9.87 6.89
C GLU A 256 3.23 9.96 8.10
N GLY A 257 2.90 11.18 8.50
CA GLY A 257 2.01 11.43 9.64
C GLY A 257 0.54 11.37 9.27
N GLY A 258 -0.32 11.62 10.26
CA GLY A 258 -1.76 11.65 10.08
C GLY A 258 -2.49 11.70 11.40
N ARG A 259 -3.74 11.25 11.41
CA ARG A 259 -4.53 11.05 12.63
C ARG A 259 -5.30 9.75 12.55
N THR A 260 -5.45 9.05 13.67
CA THR A 260 -6.31 7.87 13.76
C THR A 260 -7.78 8.27 13.69
N VAL A 261 -8.69 7.30 13.59
CA VAL A 261 -10.15 7.55 13.71
C VAL A 261 -10.52 8.13 15.08
N ALA A 262 -9.71 7.87 16.12
CA ALA A 262 -9.84 8.45 17.45
C ALA A 262 -9.22 9.86 17.57
N TRP A 263 -8.72 10.44 16.48
CA TRP A 263 -8.05 11.75 16.43
C TRP A 263 -6.72 11.86 17.15
N GLU A 264 -6.11 10.72 17.46
CA GLU A 264 -4.76 10.70 17.99
C GLU A 264 -3.77 11.10 16.90
N GLU A 265 -2.87 12.03 17.21
CA GLU A 265 -1.87 12.52 16.28
C GLU A 265 -0.82 11.44 16.00
N LEU A 266 -0.71 11.05 14.74
CA LEU A 266 0.34 10.16 14.25
C LEU A 266 1.49 11.02 13.72
N LYS A 267 2.53 11.22 14.55
CA LYS A 267 3.74 11.91 14.13
C LYS A 267 4.65 10.99 13.30
N PRO A 268 5.29 11.48 12.22
CA PRO A 268 6.39 10.77 11.59
C PRO A 268 7.54 10.55 12.59
N ASP A 269 8.13 9.36 12.59
CA ASP A 269 9.35 9.07 13.34
C ASP A 269 10.57 9.70 12.67
N TRP A 270 10.56 9.78 11.34
CA TRP A 270 11.59 10.44 10.54
C TRP A 270 10.96 11.47 9.60
N ASN A 271 11.55 12.65 9.57
CA ASN A 271 11.23 13.68 8.58
C ASN A 271 11.92 13.41 7.23
N GLU A 272 11.60 14.22 6.23
CA GLU A 272 12.13 14.06 4.87
C GLU A 272 13.66 14.09 4.79
N THR A 273 14.32 14.98 5.52
CA THR A 273 15.77 15.04 5.58
C THR A 273 16.34 13.74 6.16
N GLU A 274 15.72 13.20 7.20
CA GLU A 274 16.16 11.98 7.87
C GLU A 274 15.97 10.72 7.04
N TYR A 275 14.88 10.58 6.27
CA TYR A 275 14.64 9.36 5.49
C TYR A 275 15.12 9.46 4.02
N CYS A 276 15.29 10.67 3.48
CA CYS A 276 15.55 10.89 2.06
C CYS A 276 16.86 11.61 1.73
N GLU A 277 17.35 12.49 2.60
CA GLU A 277 18.53 13.34 2.30
C GLU A 277 19.83 12.83 2.92
N ARG A 278 19.76 11.81 3.76
CA ARG A 278 20.92 11.12 4.33
C ARG A 278 20.98 9.65 3.95
N PHE A 279 22.18 9.09 4.03
CA PHE A 279 22.40 7.66 3.94
C PHE A 279 21.82 6.91 5.15
N LEU A 280 21.14 5.79 4.90
CA LEU A 280 20.50 4.95 5.93
C LEU A 280 21.36 3.75 6.34
N ASP A 281 22.61 3.65 5.87
CA ASP A 281 23.54 2.53 6.13
C ASP A 281 23.76 2.25 7.63
N ASN A 282 23.72 3.31 8.44
CA ASN A 282 23.89 3.23 9.88
C ASN A 282 22.61 2.83 10.62
N GLU A 283 21.44 2.95 9.99
CA GLU A 283 20.16 2.60 10.60
C GLU A 283 19.98 1.09 10.74
N THR A 284 19.12 0.71 11.67
CA THR A 284 18.67 -0.67 11.81
C THR A 284 17.52 -0.92 10.84
N HIS A 285 17.67 -1.97 10.02
CA HIS A 285 16.62 -2.43 9.12
C HIS A 285 16.62 -3.96 9.11
N ILE A 286 15.49 -4.57 8.72
CA ILE A 286 15.26 -6.00 8.91
C ILE A 286 16.39 -6.83 8.26
N PHE A 287 16.85 -6.46 7.07
CA PHE A 287 17.92 -7.21 6.39
C PHE A 287 19.27 -7.15 7.12
N LYS A 288 19.59 -6.04 7.80
CA LYS A 288 20.80 -5.90 8.62
C LYS A 288 20.69 -6.77 9.88
N GLU A 289 19.50 -6.80 10.48
CA GLU A 289 19.22 -7.65 11.64
C GLU A 289 19.35 -9.13 11.29
N PHE A 290 18.74 -9.59 10.20
CA PHE A 290 18.89 -10.97 9.71
C PHE A 290 20.37 -11.31 9.44
N LYS A 291 21.10 -10.41 8.76
CA LYS A 291 22.54 -10.59 8.49
C LYS A 291 23.36 -10.69 9.78
N GLN A 292 23.06 -9.89 10.79
CA GLN A 292 23.74 -9.93 12.10
C GLN A 292 23.49 -11.23 12.88
N HIS A 293 22.41 -11.94 12.57
CA HIS A 293 22.08 -13.25 13.17
C HIS A 293 22.55 -14.43 12.31
N GLY A 294 23.46 -14.20 11.36
CA GLY A 294 24.09 -15.25 10.57
C GLY A 294 23.26 -15.74 9.37
N TYR A 295 22.12 -15.11 9.06
CA TYR A 295 21.35 -15.43 7.86
C TYR A 295 22.10 -15.00 6.61
N ALA A 296 22.27 -15.92 5.66
CA ALA A 296 22.72 -15.60 4.32
C ALA A 296 21.56 -14.95 3.54
N ARG A 297 21.84 -13.84 2.85
CA ARG A 297 20.99 -13.40 1.74
C ARG A 297 21.22 -14.39 0.62
N ASN A 298 20.19 -15.17 0.30
CA ASN A 298 20.11 -16.30 -0.64
C ASN A 298 20.40 -17.69 -0.05
N HIS A 299 19.32 -18.47 0.18
CA HIS A 299 19.37 -19.94 0.17
C HIS A 299 18.00 -20.61 -0.12
N GLN A 300 18.08 -21.88 -0.52
CA GLN A 300 17.08 -22.81 -1.06
C GLN A 300 16.17 -23.49 -0.01
N ILE A 301 15.18 -24.19 -0.59
CA ILE A 301 14.12 -25.06 -0.07
C ILE A 301 12.97 -24.34 0.65
N LEU A 302 11.86 -24.21 -0.07
CA LEU A 302 10.59 -23.65 0.41
C LEU A 302 10.00 -24.48 1.57
N ASP A 303 10.26 -25.79 1.62
CA ASP A 303 9.74 -26.68 2.66
C ASP A 303 10.28 -26.33 4.06
N ASP A 304 11.48 -25.76 4.18
CA ASP A 304 12.08 -25.37 5.46
C ASP A 304 12.08 -23.85 5.70
N SER A 305 11.21 -23.14 4.97
CA SER A 305 11.16 -21.67 4.98
C SER A 305 9.83 -21.13 5.48
N PHE A 306 9.89 -20.01 6.22
CA PHE A 306 8.78 -19.07 6.24
C PHE A 306 8.72 -18.38 4.88
N VAL A 307 7.56 -18.39 4.22
CA VAL A 307 7.38 -17.76 2.92
C VAL A 307 6.30 -16.70 3.03
N LEU A 308 6.66 -15.44 2.77
CA LEU A 308 5.76 -14.30 2.83
C LEU A 308 5.60 -13.71 1.43
N PHE A 309 4.36 -13.51 1.00
CA PHE A 309 4.00 -12.68 -0.15
C PHE A 309 3.42 -11.40 0.41
N VAL A 310 4.07 -10.28 0.15
CA VAL A 310 3.72 -8.98 0.73
C VAL A 310 3.59 -7.95 -0.39
N ALA A 311 2.56 -7.10 -0.32
CA ALA A 311 2.49 -5.88 -1.09
C ALA A 311 2.60 -4.68 -0.15
N ASP A 312 3.22 -3.60 -0.59
CA ASP A 312 3.30 -2.34 0.14
C ASP A 312 1.96 -1.59 0.15
N HIS A 313 1.27 -1.57 -0.98
CA HIS A 313 -0.07 -1.01 -1.14
C HIS A 313 -0.87 -1.74 -2.24
N GLY A 314 -2.16 -1.42 -2.34
CA GLY A 314 -2.99 -1.83 -3.48
C GLY A 314 -2.74 -0.98 -4.73
N LEU A 315 -3.32 -1.36 -5.86
CA LEU A 315 -3.17 -0.60 -7.11
C LEU A 315 -3.72 0.82 -6.98
N ARG A 316 -2.91 1.84 -7.31
CA ARG A 316 -3.26 3.26 -7.10
C ARG A 316 -3.83 3.97 -8.33
N PHE A 317 -3.54 3.45 -9.53
CA PHE A 317 -3.89 4.05 -10.81
C PHE A 317 -4.30 2.96 -11.81
N GLY A 318 -5.08 3.34 -12.82
CA GLY A 318 -5.59 2.43 -13.86
C GLY A 318 -6.67 3.11 -14.69
N TYR A 319 -7.25 2.38 -15.64
CA TYR A 319 -8.18 2.95 -16.62
C TYR A 319 -9.63 2.98 -16.11
N GLY A 320 -10.32 4.10 -16.30
CA GLY A 320 -11.76 4.27 -16.07
C GLY A 320 -12.14 4.65 -14.62
N ASN A 321 -13.44 4.63 -14.35
CA ASN A 321 -14.04 5.11 -13.10
C ASN A 321 -13.96 4.08 -11.94
N TYR A 322 -13.10 3.07 -12.03
CA TYR A 322 -13.03 2.02 -11.01
C TYR A 322 -12.66 2.58 -9.64
N PHE A 323 -11.64 3.43 -9.57
CA PHE A 323 -11.15 3.99 -8.31
C PHE A 323 -12.10 5.01 -7.66
N THR A 324 -13.15 5.43 -8.39
CA THR A 324 -14.24 6.24 -7.82
C THR A 324 -15.39 5.38 -7.27
N THR A 325 -15.37 4.06 -7.52
CA THR A 325 -16.31 3.13 -6.89
C THR A 325 -15.88 2.81 -5.46
N GLU A 326 -16.82 2.36 -4.63
CA GLU A 326 -16.53 2.02 -3.23
C GLU A 326 -15.46 0.92 -3.10
N ILE A 327 -15.57 -0.16 -3.89
CA ILE A 327 -14.57 -1.24 -3.92
C ILE A 327 -13.22 -0.74 -4.42
N GLY A 328 -13.17 0.02 -5.52
CA GLY A 328 -11.91 0.50 -6.06
C GLY A 328 -11.20 1.50 -5.13
N SER A 329 -11.96 2.36 -4.45
CA SER A 329 -11.42 3.25 -3.41
C SER A 329 -10.87 2.47 -2.22
N PHE A 330 -11.54 1.41 -1.78
CA PHE A 330 -11.07 0.52 -0.71
C PHE A 330 -9.82 -0.27 -1.11
N GLU A 331 -9.82 -0.88 -2.30
CA GLU A 331 -8.76 -1.79 -2.76
C GLU A 331 -7.38 -1.11 -2.85
N ARG A 332 -7.32 0.22 -2.98
CA ARG A 332 -6.08 1.02 -2.89
C ARG A 332 -5.40 0.94 -1.53
N HIS A 333 -6.18 0.70 -0.48
CA HIS A 333 -5.80 0.76 0.93
C HIS A 333 -5.53 -0.61 1.56
N ASN A 334 -5.79 -1.70 0.83
CA ASN A 334 -5.72 -3.08 1.30
C ASN A 334 -4.57 -3.85 0.62
N PRO A 335 -3.30 -3.67 1.04
CA PRO A 335 -2.19 -4.47 0.52
C PRO A 335 -2.40 -5.97 0.76
N TYR A 336 -1.93 -6.78 -0.19
CA TYR A 336 -1.96 -8.23 -0.06
C TYR A 336 -0.88 -8.73 0.91
N LEU A 337 -1.25 -9.70 1.75
CA LEU A 337 -0.33 -10.46 2.58
C LEU A 337 -0.74 -11.94 2.60
N ALA A 338 0.22 -12.84 2.41
CA ALA A 338 0.03 -14.26 2.67
C ALA A 338 1.31 -14.88 3.23
N ILE A 339 1.15 -15.79 4.19
CA ILE A 339 2.26 -16.38 4.94
C ILE A 339 2.14 -17.91 4.93
N SER A 340 3.23 -18.59 4.63
CA SER A 340 3.43 -20.02 4.89
C SER A 340 4.54 -20.20 5.91
N VAL A 341 4.44 -21.25 6.71
CA VAL A 341 5.45 -21.64 7.70
C VAL A 341 6.22 -22.89 7.22
N PRO A 342 7.44 -23.13 7.71
CA PRO A 342 8.20 -24.34 7.42
C PRO A 342 7.36 -25.59 7.69
N LYS A 343 7.51 -26.60 6.83
CA LYS A 343 6.75 -27.86 6.85
C LYS A 343 6.80 -28.55 8.20
N LYS A 344 7.96 -28.57 8.86
CA LYS A 344 8.16 -29.12 10.20
C LYS A 344 7.37 -28.42 11.32
N TYR A 345 6.82 -27.23 11.05
CA TYR A 345 6.05 -26.44 12.02
C TYR A 345 4.56 -26.31 11.65
N ARG A 346 4.08 -27.11 10.68
CA ARG A 346 2.67 -27.08 10.25
C ARG A 346 1.76 -27.99 11.09
N GLY A 347 2.33 -28.84 11.95
CA GLY A 347 1.56 -29.66 12.86
C GLY A 347 0.92 -28.85 13.99
N SER A 348 -0.13 -29.39 14.59
CA SER A 348 -0.91 -28.73 15.64
C SER A 348 -0.11 -28.49 16.92
N GLU A 349 0.97 -29.24 17.14
CA GLU A 349 1.85 -29.15 18.31
C GLU A 349 2.51 -27.77 18.49
N THR A 350 2.69 -27.00 17.41
CA THR A 350 3.28 -25.65 17.48
C THR A 350 2.24 -24.54 17.69
N GLY A 351 0.97 -24.82 17.38
CA GLY A 351 -0.12 -23.84 17.33
C GLY A 351 0.04 -22.73 16.27
N LEU A 352 1.06 -22.79 15.40
CA LEU A 352 1.40 -21.71 14.47
C LEU A 352 0.33 -21.45 13.40
N LEU A 353 -0.22 -22.51 12.81
CA LEU A 353 -1.28 -22.35 11.81
C LEU A 353 -2.58 -21.84 12.44
N ASP A 354 -2.88 -22.23 13.67
CA ASP A 354 -4.10 -21.80 14.37
C ASP A 354 -4.02 -20.33 14.78
N ILE A 355 -2.86 -19.89 15.27
CA ILE A 355 -2.66 -18.48 15.61
C ILE A 355 -2.64 -17.59 14.37
N LEU A 356 -2.00 -18.03 13.28
CA LEU A 356 -2.03 -17.31 12.00
C LEU A 356 -3.44 -17.19 11.45
N LYS A 357 -4.25 -18.27 11.48
CA LYS A 357 -5.67 -18.26 11.06
C LYS A 357 -6.51 -17.32 11.93
N ARG A 358 -6.26 -17.29 13.25
CA ARG A 358 -6.95 -16.37 14.17
C ARG A 358 -6.60 -14.92 13.85
N ASN A 359 -5.32 -14.61 13.71
CA ASN A 359 -4.86 -13.24 13.45
C ASN A 359 -5.21 -12.75 12.04
N SER A 360 -5.33 -13.66 11.06
CA SER A 360 -5.76 -13.30 9.70
C SER A 360 -7.21 -12.82 9.61
N GLN A 361 -8.00 -13.03 10.65
CA GLN A 361 -9.39 -12.57 10.77
C GLN A 361 -9.51 -11.22 11.49
N GLN A 362 -8.39 -10.54 11.76
CA GLN A 362 -8.35 -9.24 12.42
C GLN A 362 -7.71 -8.19 11.52
N LEU A 363 -7.90 -6.91 11.85
CA LEU A 363 -7.23 -5.80 11.17
C LEU A 363 -5.73 -5.84 11.47
N GLN A 364 -4.90 -5.84 10.42
CA GLN A 364 -3.44 -5.88 10.52
C GLN A 364 -2.80 -4.72 9.77
N THR A 365 -1.51 -4.48 10.02
CA THR A 365 -0.69 -3.47 9.36
C THR A 365 0.69 -4.01 9.00
N HIS A 366 1.46 -3.26 8.21
CA HIS A 366 2.86 -3.59 7.92
C HIS A 366 3.74 -3.71 9.18
N PHE A 367 3.38 -3.02 10.26
CA PHE A 367 4.09 -3.14 11.53
C PHE A 367 3.96 -4.53 12.14
N ASP A 368 2.82 -5.20 11.96
CA ASP A 368 2.60 -6.57 12.46
C ASP A 368 3.42 -7.58 11.65
N THR A 369 3.53 -7.38 10.33
CA THR A 369 4.43 -8.18 9.48
C THR A 369 5.90 -8.00 9.89
N ARG A 370 6.33 -6.76 10.19
CA ARG A 370 7.68 -6.52 10.74
C ARG A 370 7.90 -7.20 12.08
N ALA A 371 6.98 -7.05 13.02
CA ALA A 371 7.06 -7.68 14.34
C ALA A 371 7.15 -9.21 14.21
N THR A 372 6.43 -9.79 13.26
CA THR A 372 6.51 -11.22 12.91
C THR A 372 7.92 -11.63 12.45
N LEU A 373 8.53 -10.86 11.55
CA LEU A 373 9.89 -11.14 11.06
C LEU A 373 10.92 -11.05 12.20
N LEU A 374 10.76 -10.09 13.12
CA LEU A 374 11.60 -9.96 14.30
C LEU A 374 11.38 -11.08 15.32
N ASP A 375 10.13 -11.51 15.51
CA ASP A 375 9.78 -12.65 16.36
C ASP A 375 10.44 -13.95 15.87
N ILE A 376 10.30 -14.25 14.57
CA ILE A 376 10.97 -15.38 13.91
C ILE A 376 12.49 -15.33 14.12
N LEU A 377 13.07 -14.13 14.01
CA LEU A 377 14.52 -13.93 14.06
C LEU A 377 15.09 -14.04 15.48
N LYS A 378 14.44 -13.38 16.45
CA LYS A 378 15.04 -13.07 17.76
C LYS A 378 14.49 -13.90 18.90
N PHE A 379 13.23 -14.34 18.83
CA PHE A 379 12.52 -14.87 19.99
C PHE A 379 12.07 -16.32 19.81
N GLN A 380 11.41 -16.63 18.69
CA GLN A 380 10.90 -17.97 18.41
C GLN A 380 11.94 -19.12 18.46
N PRO A 381 13.20 -18.92 18.02
CA PRO A 381 14.20 -20.00 18.07
C PRO A 381 14.47 -20.50 19.49
N MET A 382 14.36 -19.66 20.52
CA MET A 382 14.60 -20.05 21.93
C MET A 382 13.54 -21.02 22.46
N PHE A 383 12.35 -21.04 21.85
CA PHE A 383 11.22 -21.84 22.28
C PHE A 383 10.82 -22.88 21.23
N ASN A 384 11.73 -23.23 20.31
CA ASN A 384 11.47 -24.18 19.22
C ASN A 384 10.16 -23.90 18.46
N PHE A 385 9.80 -22.62 18.31
CA PHE A 385 8.58 -22.20 17.65
C PHE A 385 7.27 -22.75 18.28
N THR A 386 7.21 -22.99 19.59
CA THR A 386 5.97 -23.40 20.28
C THR A 386 5.31 -22.32 21.15
N ASP A 387 6.07 -21.31 21.59
CA ASP A 387 5.55 -20.23 22.45
C ASP A 387 4.69 -19.21 21.68
N ARG A 388 3.37 -19.27 21.91
CA ARG A 388 2.34 -18.41 21.29
C ARG A 388 1.89 -17.25 22.18
N GLU A 389 2.44 -17.04 23.37
CA GLU A 389 2.00 -15.95 24.24
C GLU A 389 2.37 -14.59 23.65
N HIS A 390 1.61 -13.55 24.02
CA HIS A 390 1.89 -12.19 23.54
C HIS A 390 3.24 -11.71 24.07
N ILE A 391 4.00 -11.03 23.21
CA ILE A 391 5.20 -10.29 23.61
C ILE A 391 5.15 -8.90 22.99
N LYS A 392 5.55 -7.88 23.76
CA LYS A 392 5.82 -6.56 23.20
C LYS A 392 7.30 -6.44 22.85
N ILE A 393 7.61 -6.42 21.56
CA ILE A 393 8.98 -6.22 21.08
C ILE A 393 9.36 -4.75 21.32
N GLN A 394 10.44 -4.52 22.08
CA GLN A 394 10.90 -3.18 22.41
C GLN A 394 11.18 -2.35 21.14
N ASN A 395 10.73 -1.09 21.14
CA ASN A 395 10.85 -0.14 20.02
C ASN A 395 10.10 -0.53 18.74
N GLU A 396 9.20 -1.51 18.79
CA GLU A 396 8.37 -1.91 17.66
C GLU A 396 6.90 -1.56 17.91
N ILE A 397 6.22 -1.12 16.84
CA ILE A 397 4.84 -0.64 16.93
C ILE A 397 3.85 -1.82 16.89
N GLY A 398 4.03 -2.75 15.96
CA GLY A 398 3.09 -3.85 15.71
C GLY A 398 3.28 -5.07 16.60
N ASP A 399 2.41 -6.05 16.41
CA ASP A 399 2.39 -7.33 17.14
C ASP A 399 2.64 -8.50 16.18
N SER A 400 3.35 -9.52 16.65
CA SER A 400 3.68 -10.70 15.84
C SER A 400 2.43 -11.47 15.42
N LEU A 401 2.28 -11.74 14.12
CA LEU A 401 1.17 -12.51 13.53
C LEU A 401 1.23 -13.99 13.91
N ILE A 402 2.36 -14.46 14.45
CA ILE A 402 2.54 -15.85 14.92
C ILE A 402 2.39 -15.97 16.44
N ARG A 403 1.95 -14.94 17.16
CA ARG A 403 1.64 -14.98 18.59
C ARG A 403 0.21 -14.51 18.84
N LYS A 404 -0.33 -14.74 20.05
CA LYS A 404 -1.52 -14.04 20.52
C LYS A 404 -1.25 -12.54 20.43
N GLN A 405 -2.20 -11.83 19.84
CA GLN A 405 -2.22 -10.37 19.83
C GLN A 405 -3.03 -9.90 21.05
N PRO A 406 -2.83 -8.64 21.49
CA PRO A 406 -3.59 -8.09 22.61
C PRO A 406 -5.11 -8.19 22.37
N ASP A 407 -5.89 -8.35 23.44
CA ASP A 407 -7.35 -8.52 23.39
C ASP A 407 -8.08 -7.20 23.06
N GLU A 408 -7.38 -6.06 23.10
CA GLU A 408 -7.93 -4.76 22.72
C GLU A 408 -8.44 -4.77 21.27
N PRO A 409 -9.59 -4.13 20.98
CA PRO A 409 -10.13 -4.08 19.63
C PRO A 409 -9.14 -3.51 18.63
N ARG A 410 -8.83 -4.26 17.58
CA ARG A 410 -7.97 -3.82 16.47
C ARG A 410 -8.82 -3.03 15.47
N THR A 411 -8.81 -1.71 15.60
CA THR A 411 -9.58 -0.77 14.76
C THR A 411 -8.66 0.29 14.16
N CYS A 412 -9.18 1.09 13.22
CA CYS A 412 -8.44 2.26 12.71
C CYS A 412 -8.29 3.38 13.75
N ALA A 413 -8.90 3.25 14.93
CA ALA A 413 -8.76 4.18 16.03
C ALA A 413 -7.63 3.76 16.99
N THR A 414 -7.43 2.46 17.19
CA THR A 414 -6.44 1.88 18.11
C THR A 414 -5.13 1.51 17.42
N LEU A 415 -5.17 1.19 16.13
CA LEU A 415 -3.98 0.91 15.33
C LEU A 415 -3.38 2.18 14.72
N PRO A 416 -2.08 2.17 14.36
CA PRO A 416 -1.34 3.28 13.76
C PRO A 416 -1.76 3.58 12.29
N ILE A 417 -3.06 3.63 12.01
CA ILE A 417 -3.65 3.78 10.68
C ILE A 417 -4.21 5.20 10.56
N PRO A 418 -3.67 6.03 9.65
CA PRO A 418 -4.32 7.30 9.31
C PRO A 418 -5.75 7.06 8.82
N GLN A 419 -6.72 7.83 9.33
CA GLN A 419 -8.15 7.64 9.04
C GLN A 419 -8.49 7.59 7.54
N GLN A 420 -7.78 8.35 6.71
CA GLN A 420 -7.95 8.39 5.25
C GLN A 420 -7.61 7.07 4.54
N TYR A 421 -6.90 6.19 5.24
CA TYR A 421 -6.52 4.86 4.75
C TYR A 421 -7.31 3.75 5.42
N CYS A 422 -8.22 4.08 6.33
CA CYS A 422 -8.97 3.10 7.08
C CYS A 422 -9.81 2.20 6.16
N ILE A 423 -9.64 0.88 6.29
CA ILE A 423 -10.43 -0.10 5.56
C ILE A 423 -11.65 -0.64 6.32
N CYS A 424 -11.84 -0.26 7.58
CA CYS A 424 -13.05 -0.60 8.31
C CYS A 424 -14.25 0.08 7.66
N GLN A 425 -15.32 -0.67 7.45
CA GLN A 425 -16.52 -0.17 6.78
C GLN A 425 -17.46 0.48 7.78
N VAL A 426 -17.88 1.70 7.47
CA VAL A 426 -18.83 2.46 8.28
C VAL A 426 -19.99 2.90 7.42
N GLN A 427 -21.13 3.19 8.06
CA GLN A 427 -22.24 3.80 7.37
C GLN A 427 -21.80 5.14 6.75
N LYS A 428 -22.16 5.34 5.48
CA LYS A 428 -21.86 6.56 4.73
C LYS A 428 -23.14 7.27 4.32
N PHE A 429 -23.08 8.60 4.26
CA PHE A 429 -24.19 9.44 3.82
C PHE A 429 -23.71 10.47 2.79
N GLU A 430 -24.44 10.63 1.69
CA GLU A 430 -24.29 11.76 0.78
C GLU A 430 -25.00 12.97 1.38
N ILE A 431 -24.26 14.05 1.61
CA ILE A 431 -24.80 15.30 2.14
C ILE A 431 -25.19 16.19 0.97
N ARG A 432 -26.46 16.63 0.92
CA ARG A 432 -27.02 17.47 -0.16
C ARG A 432 -27.04 18.96 0.16
N ASN A 433 -26.77 19.33 1.41
CA ASN A 433 -26.74 20.72 1.84
C ASN A 433 -25.64 21.52 1.09
N LYS A 434 -26.06 22.34 0.12
CA LYS A 434 -25.14 23.09 -0.76
C LYS A 434 -24.36 24.19 -0.04
N ILE A 435 -24.94 24.75 1.04
CA ILE A 435 -24.28 25.76 1.86
C ILE A 435 -23.11 25.11 2.60
N LEU A 436 -23.35 23.97 3.26
CA LEU A 436 -22.31 23.21 3.94
C LEU A 436 -21.22 22.73 2.97
N GLN A 437 -21.61 22.17 1.82
CA GLN A 437 -20.65 21.78 0.76
C GLN A 437 -19.72 22.94 0.42
N ARG A 438 -20.27 24.10 0.05
CA ARG A 438 -19.47 25.28 -0.34
C ARG A 438 -18.59 25.79 0.81
N ASN A 439 -19.09 25.79 2.04
CA ASN A 439 -18.34 26.23 3.22
C ASN A 439 -17.14 25.32 3.49
N LEU A 440 -17.34 24.00 3.51
CA LEU A 440 -16.25 23.03 3.71
C LEU A 440 -15.26 23.05 2.53
N GLY A 441 -15.74 23.26 1.30
CA GLY A 441 -14.90 23.44 0.12
C GLY A 441 -13.97 24.63 0.24
N LYS A 442 -14.48 25.78 0.71
CA LYS A 442 -13.66 26.97 0.97
C LYS A 442 -12.60 26.69 2.02
N LYS A 443 -12.99 26.05 3.13
CA LYS A 443 -12.06 25.68 4.21
C LYS A 443 -10.94 24.74 3.71
N LEU A 444 -11.24 23.80 2.81
CA LEU A 444 -10.19 22.97 2.17
C LEU A 444 -9.21 23.83 1.37
N VAL A 445 -9.70 24.73 0.52
CA VAL A 445 -8.82 25.61 -0.29
C VAL A 445 -7.99 26.54 0.61
N ASP A 446 -8.58 27.08 1.68
CA ASP A 446 -7.87 27.86 2.70
C ASP A 446 -6.77 27.02 3.37
N HIS A 447 -7.05 25.76 3.68
CA HIS A 447 -6.07 24.84 4.26
C HIS A 447 -4.92 24.55 3.29
N VAL A 448 -5.19 24.36 2.00
CA VAL A 448 -4.13 24.22 0.97
C VAL A 448 -3.25 25.47 0.93
N ARG A 449 -3.84 26.67 0.97
CA ARG A 449 -3.08 27.93 1.05
C ARG A 449 -2.21 28.00 2.30
N TYR A 450 -2.74 27.57 3.46
CA TYR A 450 -1.96 27.47 4.69
C TYR A 450 -0.79 26.48 4.57
N LEU A 451 -1.00 25.30 3.97
CA LEU A 451 0.06 24.31 3.76
C LEU A 451 1.18 24.85 2.85
N LEU A 452 0.83 25.56 1.78
CA LEU A 452 1.81 26.23 0.91
C LEU A 452 2.62 27.30 1.65
N ALA A 453 1.96 28.07 2.52
CA ALA A 453 2.60 29.14 3.30
C ALA A 453 3.54 28.55 4.35
N LYS A 454 3.08 27.53 5.08
CA LYS A 454 3.88 26.83 6.08
C LYS A 454 5.14 26.19 5.48
N SER A 455 5.09 25.76 4.23
CA SER A 455 6.22 25.20 3.50
C SER A 455 7.08 26.25 2.79
N ASN A 456 6.84 27.55 2.99
CA ASN A 456 7.57 28.66 2.36
C ASN A 456 7.60 28.62 0.82
N VAL A 457 6.58 28.05 0.18
CA VAL A 457 6.48 27.93 -1.30
C VAL A 457 5.37 28.77 -1.91
N SER A 458 4.55 29.47 -1.13
CA SER A 458 3.42 30.26 -1.63
C SER A 458 3.80 31.27 -2.72
N GLN A 459 5.01 31.81 -2.69
CA GLN A 459 5.49 32.73 -3.72
C GLN A 459 5.68 32.06 -5.09
N LEU A 460 5.98 30.77 -5.11
CA LEU A 460 6.20 29.96 -6.32
C LEU A 460 4.87 29.43 -6.91
N CYS A 461 3.84 29.28 -6.08
CA CYS A 461 2.59 28.63 -6.45
C CYS A 461 1.46 29.63 -6.67
N GLU A 462 0.61 29.34 -7.64
CA GLU A 462 -0.62 30.08 -7.91
C GLU A 462 -1.55 30.11 -6.70
N GLN A 463 -2.31 31.20 -6.59
CA GLN A 463 -3.26 31.39 -5.50
C GLN A 463 -4.61 30.77 -5.86
N TYR A 464 -5.02 29.75 -5.10
CA TYR A 464 -6.27 29.05 -5.37
C TYR A 464 -7.50 29.73 -4.77
N ASP A 465 -8.54 29.83 -5.58
CA ASP A 465 -9.92 30.03 -5.14
C ASP A 465 -10.77 28.80 -5.45
N LEU A 466 -11.81 28.56 -4.65
CA LEU A 466 -12.75 27.48 -4.89
C LEU A 466 -13.57 27.77 -6.15
N GLU A 467 -13.44 26.92 -7.17
CA GLU A 467 -14.29 26.93 -8.36
C GLU A 467 -15.57 26.14 -8.06
N GLU A 468 -15.41 24.89 -7.64
CA GLU A 468 -16.53 24.01 -7.29
C GLU A 468 -16.11 22.93 -6.29
N VAL A 469 -17.10 22.40 -5.57
CA VAL A 469 -16.95 21.16 -4.81
C VAL A 469 -17.30 20.02 -5.77
N CYS A 470 -16.28 19.26 -6.16
CA CYS A 470 -16.43 18.14 -7.06
C CYS A 470 -16.95 16.92 -6.30
N HIS A 471 -17.75 16.10 -6.99
CA HIS A 471 -18.39 14.92 -6.41
C HIS A 471 -19.34 15.26 -5.25
N LYS A 472 -19.83 14.22 -4.57
CA LYS A 472 -20.73 14.33 -3.43
C LYS A 472 -19.91 14.53 -2.16
N LEU A 473 -20.34 15.42 -1.26
CA LEU A 473 -19.82 15.46 0.11
C LEU A 473 -20.30 14.21 0.83
N ILE A 474 -19.37 13.37 1.30
CA ILE A 474 -19.71 12.09 1.93
C ILE A 474 -19.36 12.16 3.41
N GLU A 475 -20.35 11.95 4.27
CA GLU A 475 -20.15 11.75 5.70
C GLU A 475 -19.81 10.29 5.99
N TYR A 476 -18.85 10.09 6.89
CA TYR A 476 -18.44 8.79 7.42
C TYR A 476 -18.86 8.72 8.90
N ASP A 477 -19.76 7.79 9.21
CA ASP A 477 -20.41 7.69 10.52
C ASP A 477 -19.53 6.95 11.55
N TYR A 478 -18.28 7.41 11.73
CA TYR A 478 -17.30 6.79 12.62
C TYR A 478 -17.64 6.97 14.11
N THR A 479 -18.26 8.10 14.48
CA THR A 479 -18.52 8.48 15.88
C THR A 479 -19.68 9.48 15.97
N LYS A 480 -20.29 9.56 17.15
CA LYS A 480 -21.32 10.55 17.49
C LYS A 480 -20.78 11.93 17.85
N SER A 481 -19.48 12.03 18.16
CA SER A 481 -18.90 13.24 18.76
C SER A 481 -18.52 14.32 17.74
N TRP A 482 -18.32 13.95 16.48
CA TRP A 482 -17.93 14.87 15.42
C TRP A 482 -18.25 14.28 14.05
N ASN A 483 -18.50 15.15 13.07
CA ASN A 483 -18.83 14.73 11.72
C ASN A 483 -17.57 14.62 10.88
N THR A 484 -17.32 13.44 10.31
CA THR A 484 -16.18 13.18 9.44
C THR A 484 -16.63 13.22 7.99
N TYR A 485 -16.08 14.14 7.20
CA TYR A 485 -16.44 14.33 5.80
C TYR A 485 -15.29 14.03 4.86
N LYS A 486 -15.59 13.32 3.76
CA LYS A 486 -14.76 13.29 2.57
C LYS A 486 -15.26 14.34 1.59
N ILE A 487 -14.36 15.25 1.20
CA ILE A 487 -14.65 16.30 0.22
C ILE A 487 -13.59 16.29 -0.88
N SER A 488 -14.02 16.68 -2.08
CA SER A 488 -13.12 17.01 -3.18
C SER A 488 -13.48 18.39 -3.74
N ALA A 489 -12.48 19.20 -4.07
CA ALA A 489 -12.65 20.58 -4.50
C ALA A 489 -11.73 20.89 -5.68
N LYS A 490 -12.30 21.49 -6.73
CA LYS A 490 -11.56 22.05 -7.86
C LYS A 490 -11.40 23.55 -7.67
N THR A 491 -10.26 24.04 -8.12
CA THR A 491 -9.85 25.43 -7.94
C THR A 491 -9.59 26.12 -9.28
N THR A 492 -9.47 27.45 -9.25
CA THR A 492 -9.26 28.35 -10.41
C THR A 492 -8.11 27.97 -11.36
N PHE A 493 -7.15 27.14 -10.95
CA PHE A 493 -6.05 26.63 -11.79
C PHE A 493 -6.21 25.15 -12.16
N SER A 494 -7.46 24.68 -12.21
CA SER A 494 -7.85 23.27 -12.43
C SER A 494 -7.27 22.27 -11.43
N ALA A 495 -6.66 22.75 -10.34
CA ALA A 495 -6.16 21.90 -9.28
C ALA A 495 -7.30 21.26 -8.51
N HIS A 496 -7.31 19.93 -8.46
CA HIS A 496 -8.35 19.12 -7.85
C HIS A 496 -7.81 18.43 -6.60
N PHE A 497 -8.26 18.88 -5.43
CA PHE A 497 -7.84 18.39 -4.13
C PHE A 497 -8.91 17.52 -3.49
N GLU A 498 -8.50 16.49 -2.75
CA GLU A 498 -9.38 15.66 -1.93
C GLU A 498 -8.78 15.47 -0.54
N THR A 499 -9.63 15.41 0.49
CA THR A 499 -9.21 15.07 1.85
C THR A 499 -10.38 14.52 2.68
N LEU A 500 -10.03 13.87 3.80
CA LEU A 500 -10.94 13.71 4.93
C LEU A 500 -10.79 14.88 5.88
N MET A 501 -11.89 15.35 6.46
CA MET A 501 -11.87 16.36 7.50
C MET A 501 -12.86 16.03 8.60
N VAL A 502 -12.59 16.47 9.82
CA VAL A 502 -13.59 16.54 10.88
C VAL A 502 -14.03 17.96 11.10
N TYR A 503 -15.35 18.12 11.06
CA TYR A 503 -16.03 19.38 11.27
C TYR A 503 -16.75 19.35 12.61
N ASN A 504 -16.47 20.36 13.45
CA ASN A 504 -17.20 20.60 14.67
C ASN A 504 -18.28 21.65 14.39
N GLU A 505 -19.54 21.26 14.48
CA GLU A 505 -20.67 22.14 14.19
C GLU A 505 -20.83 23.26 15.23
N ASN A 506 -20.34 23.05 16.46
CA ASN A 506 -20.51 24.00 17.56
C ASN A 506 -19.66 25.27 17.39
N ASP A 507 -18.41 25.12 16.93
CA ASP A 507 -17.45 26.22 16.77
C ASP A 507 -17.01 26.46 15.32
N GLY A 508 -17.46 25.63 14.39
CA GLY A 508 -17.12 25.70 12.97
C GLY A 508 -15.65 25.34 12.67
N SER A 509 -14.91 24.79 13.63
CA SER A 509 -13.53 24.36 13.44
C SER A 509 -13.45 23.13 12.53
N VAL A 510 -12.35 23.03 11.79
CA VAL A 510 -12.09 21.90 10.90
C VAL A 510 -10.69 21.38 11.12
N ASN A 511 -10.58 20.07 11.33
CA ASN A 511 -9.32 19.35 11.33
C ASN A 511 -9.18 18.54 10.06
N PHE A 512 -8.11 18.80 9.31
CA PHE A 512 -7.85 18.12 8.03
C PHE A 512 -6.99 16.88 8.21
N GLY A 513 -7.28 15.85 7.43
CA GLY A 513 -6.34 14.80 7.05
C GLY A 513 -5.35 15.32 6.02
N LYS A 514 -4.56 14.41 5.44
CA LYS A 514 -3.65 14.78 4.34
C LYS A 514 -4.48 15.18 3.12
N VAL A 515 -4.03 16.23 2.45
CA VAL A 515 -4.60 16.63 1.16
C VAL A 515 -3.91 15.84 0.05
N VAL A 516 -4.69 15.21 -0.81
CA VAL A 516 -4.21 14.53 -2.01
C VAL A 516 -4.65 15.27 -3.26
N ARG A 517 -3.83 15.19 -4.31
CA ARG A 517 -4.13 15.74 -5.64
C ARG A 517 -4.73 14.65 -6.51
N LEU A 518 -5.87 14.93 -7.13
CA LEU A 518 -6.59 13.96 -7.97
C LEU A 518 -6.24 14.06 -9.45
N ASP A 519 -5.83 15.24 -9.94
CA ASP A 519 -5.37 15.46 -11.30
C ASP A 519 -3.85 15.26 -11.45
N THR A 520 -3.43 14.95 -12.68
CA THR A 520 -2.02 14.89 -13.06
C THR A 520 -1.48 16.32 -13.20
N TYR A 521 -0.51 16.69 -12.35
CA TYR A 521 0.10 18.02 -12.37
C TYR A 521 1.29 18.12 -13.35
N GLY A 522 1.94 17.02 -13.73
CA GLY A 522 3.04 17.03 -14.70
C GLY A 522 4.14 18.04 -14.34
N SER A 523 4.63 18.80 -15.33
CA SER A 523 5.63 19.85 -15.13
C SER A 523 5.07 21.14 -14.52
N THR A 524 3.73 21.28 -14.40
CA THR A 524 3.11 22.50 -13.84
C THR A 524 3.40 22.68 -12.35
N ALA A 525 4.04 21.72 -11.68
CA ALA A 525 4.40 21.81 -10.27
C ALA A 525 5.92 21.71 -10.02
N ASP A 526 6.76 21.80 -11.06
CA ASP A 526 8.21 21.56 -10.96
C ASP A 526 8.95 22.59 -10.09
N CYS A 527 8.43 23.80 -9.92
CA CYS A 527 9.01 24.84 -9.06
C CYS A 527 9.16 24.40 -7.59
N THR A 528 8.33 23.46 -7.11
CA THR A 528 8.42 22.94 -5.74
C THR A 528 9.06 21.55 -5.66
N LYS A 529 9.63 21.05 -6.78
CA LYS A 529 10.28 19.73 -6.84
C LYS A 529 11.39 19.53 -5.84
N LYS A 530 12.15 20.58 -5.53
CA LYS A 530 13.25 20.55 -4.56
C LYS A 530 12.78 20.30 -3.12
N VAL A 531 11.55 20.72 -2.81
CA VAL A 531 10.94 20.59 -1.47
C VAL A 531 9.72 19.66 -1.47
N LYS A 532 9.64 18.81 -2.51
CA LYS A 532 8.62 17.77 -2.75
C LYS A 532 7.17 18.18 -2.51
N PHE A 533 6.82 19.42 -2.82
CA PHE A 533 5.47 19.97 -2.62
C PHE A 533 4.63 20.01 -3.89
N GLN A 534 5.01 19.24 -4.91
CA GLN A 534 4.37 19.28 -6.24
C GLN A 534 2.89 18.95 -6.18
N ALA A 535 2.49 18.04 -5.28
CA ALA A 535 1.09 17.64 -5.16
C ALA A 535 0.16 18.81 -4.80
N LEU A 536 0.65 19.83 -4.10
CA LEU A 536 -0.18 20.98 -3.68
C LEU A 536 0.04 22.22 -4.55
N CYS A 537 1.12 22.27 -5.32
CA CYS A 537 1.50 23.46 -6.08
C CYS A 537 1.05 23.40 -7.54
N HIS A 538 0.68 24.55 -8.09
CA HIS A 538 0.66 24.84 -9.50
C HIS A 538 1.55 26.08 -9.65
N CYS A 539 2.63 26.00 -10.40
CA CYS A 539 3.64 27.03 -10.47
C CYS A 539 3.11 28.26 -11.19
N LYS A 540 3.45 29.44 -10.67
CA LYS A 540 3.27 30.69 -11.40
C LYS A 540 4.10 30.66 -12.68
N LYS A 541 3.53 31.22 -13.74
CA LYS A 541 4.24 31.39 -15.02
C LYS A 541 5.26 32.52 -14.98
#